data_AF-A0A7J2IS43-F1
#
_entry.id   AF-A0A7J2IS43-F1
#
_cell.length_a   1.000
_cell.length_b   1.000
_cell.length_c   1.000
_cell.angle_alpha   90.00
_cell.angle_beta   90.00
_cell.angle_gamma   90.00
#
_symmetry.space_group_name_H-M   'P 1'
#
loop_
_entity.id
_entity.type
_entity.pdbx_description
1 polymer ?
#
loop_
_entity_poly.entity_id
_entity_poly.type
_entity_poly.pdbx_seq_one_letter_code
_entity_poly.pdbx_strand_id
1 'polypeptide(L)'
;MKKQKRMCGLLVVLVCFLFIPFGHATDKFSSFFCKSLHYTGEGMRYWYEEQNGFMDIAGIPYNKLGCKQCHAKSCDKCHAVEKDGKMVFSVAKAKTIQNCFICHKREALSCKFDKEANHPDVHIAAGMNCVSCHSGEDIHGIGKFYQSMRAPEAVKANCTNCHKEGGTAPFVATLKPHRVHKEKLDCAACHVRSTMACYNCHFGRFLETKSKTGNFIPMKSWLLLINYQDKVTAANVMSLVYKGKKFIAYVPYFTHSVMPKGRNCVDCHNNKAIQLIKAGKKVPVVSFKNGKIVPWKGVVPVVPHRLQWVYLDKQGNKWVPLKSDEKEWIQFATYGKPLTEKQLKRMSMPFGIKKKK
;
A
#
# COMPACT_ATOMS: atom_id res chain seq x y z
N MET A 1 63.43 67.02 -49.85
CA MET A 1 62.77 65.73 -50.14
C MET A 1 61.80 65.40 -49.01
N LYS A 2 60.49 65.50 -49.28
CA LYS A 2 59.38 65.23 -48.35
C LYS A 2 59.33 63.72 -48.05
N LYS A 3 59.54 63.30 -46.79
CA LYS A 3 59.33 61.90 -46.38
C LYS A 3 57.87 61.68 -46.00
N GLN A 4 57.27 60.75 -46.73
CA GLN A 4 55.86 60.41 -46.80
C GLN A 4 55.46 59.48 -45.65
N LYS A 5 54.32 59.76 -45.03
CA LYS A 5 53.69 58.98 -43.96
C LYS A 5 53.47 57.53 -44.41
N ARG A 6 53.89 56.55 -43.60
CA ARG A 6 53.41 55.16 -43.70
C ARG A 6 52.40 54.91 -42.58
N MET A 7 51.18 54.61 -43.02
CA MET A 7 49.98 54.34 -42.25
C MET A 7 50.05 52.89 -41.76
N CYS A 8 50.05 52.67 -40.45
CA CYS A 8 50.00 51.33 -39.86
C CYS A 8 48.52 50.91 -39.81
N GLY A 9 48.08 50.13 -40.79
CA GLY A 9 46.76 49.49 -40.78
C GLY A 9 46.79 48.26 -39.89
N LEU A 10 46.15 48.34 -38.72
CA LEU A 10 45.93 47.21 -37.82
C LEU A 10 44.85 46.30 -38.44
N LEU A 11 45.26 45.14 -38.96
CA LEU A 11 44.33 44.14 -39.51
C LEU A 11 43.65 43.40 -38.34
N VAL A 12 42.46 43.84 -37.94
CA VAL A 12 41.63 43.13 -36.95
C VAL A 12 40.96 41.96 -37.66
N VAL A 13 41.50 40.75 -37.49
CA VAL A 13 40.84 39.51 -37.90
C VAL A 13 39.72 39.24 -36.88
N LEU A 14 38.49 39.57 -37.26
CA LEU A 14 37.30 39.28 -36.47
C LEU A 14 36.97 37.78 -36.62
N VAL A 15 37.50 36.95 -35.72
CA VAL A 15 37.11 35.54 -35.62
C VAL A 15 35.73 35.49 -34.97
N CYS A 16 34.67 35.47 -35.78
CA CYS A 16 33.33 35.13 -35.32
C CYS A 16 33.33 33.66 -34.86
N PHE A 17 33.54 33.44 -33.57
CA PHE A 17 33.16 32.18 -32.93
C PHE A 17 31.64 32.07 -32.99
N LEU A 18 31.15 31.34 -33.99
CA LEU A 18 29.81 30.78 -33.99
C LEU A 18 29.70 29.85 -32.78
N PHE A 19 29.23 30.40 -31.65
CA PHE A 19 28.72 29.60 -30.54
C PHE A 19 27.49 28.86 -31.06
N ILE A 20 27.69 27.65 -31.58
CA ILE A 20 26.62 26.69 -31.74
C ILE A 20 26.24 26.30 -30.30
N PRO A 21 25.06 26.66 -29.79
CA PRO A 21 24.63 26.14 -28.52
C PRO A 21 24.47 24.63 -28.74
N PHE A 22 25.37 23.83 -28.17
CA PHE A 22 25.12 22.42 -27.95
C PHE A 22 23.91 22.35 -27.01
N GLY A 23 22.71 22.35 -27.60
CA GLY A 23 21.50 22.01 -26.90
C GLY A 23 21.72 20.64 -26.31
N HIS A 24 21.99 20.59 -25.00
CA HIS A 24 21.86 19.35 -24.26
C HIS A 24 20.40 18.97 -24.40
N ALA A 25 20.11 18.04 -25.32
CA ALA A 25 18.86 17.32 -25.30
C ALA A 25 18.81 16.71 -23.91
N THR A 26 18.02 17.29 -23.01
CA THR A 26 17.69 16.61 -21.78
C THR A 26 16.87 15.42 -22.25
N ASP A 27 17.47 14.23 -22.27
CA ASP A 27 16.83 12.98 -22.63
C ASP A 27 15.66 12.73 -21.66
N LYS A 28 14.50 13.34 -21.96
CA LYS A 28 13.28 13.07 -21.25
C LYS A 28 12.77 11.74 -21.77
N PHE A 29 13.11 10.68 -21.05
CA PHE A 29 12.53 9.36 -21.25
C PHE A 29 11.01 9.49 -21.42
N SER A 30 10.53 9.20 -22.64
CA SER A 30 9.15 9.36 -23.05
C SER A 30 8.58 8.01 -23.43
N SER A 31 7.56 7.59 -22.71
CA SER A 31 6.83 6.33 -22.92
C SER A 31 5.45 6.47 -22.27
N PHE A 32 4.48 5.65 -22.71
CA PHE A 32 3.20 5.54 -22.00
C PHE A 32 3.41 5.13 -20.52
N PHE A 33 4.51 4.44 -20.21
CA PHE A 33 4.93 4.11 -18.86
C PHE A 33 5.10 5.33 -17.96
N CYS A 34 5.48 6.49 -18.53
CA CYS A 34 5.65 7.73 -17.77
C CYS A 34 4.35 8.23 -17.14
N LYS A 35 3.19 7.74 -17.58
CA LYS A 35 1.88 8.03 -16.99
C LYS A 35 1.41 6.98 -15.96
N SER A 36 2.13 5.87 -15.82
CA SER A 36 1.80 4.80 -14.88
C SER A 36 1.97 5.21 -13.42
N LEU A 37 1.30 4.49 -12.51
CA LEU A 37 1.47 4.67 -11.07
C LEU A 37 2.89 4.31 -10.60
N HIS A 38 3.53 3.32 -11.22
CA HIS A 38 4.90 2.92 -10.88
C HIS A 38 5.94 4.00 -11.22
N TYR A 39 5.74 4.72 -12.33
CA TYR A 39 6.61 5.83 -12.72
C TYR A 39 6.34 7.10 -11.91
N THR A 40 5.06 7.49 -11.82
CA THR A 40 4.66 8.77 -11.22
C THR A 40 4.74 8.74 -9.70
N GLY A 41 4.39 7.61 -9.07
CA GLY A 41 4.16 7.56 -7.64
C GLY A 41 2.87 8.25 -7.19
N GLU A 42 2.01 8.60 -8.13
CA GLU A 42 0.90 9.52 -7.90
C GLU A 42 -0.04 9.01 -6.82
N GLY A 43 -0.35 7.72 -6.83
CA GLY A 43 -1.19 7.11 -5.79
C GLY A 43 -0.68 7.34 -4.38
N MET A 44 0.63 7.38 -4.17
CA MET A 44 1.19 7.66 -2.84
C MET A 44 1.18 9.15 -2.52
N ARG A 45 1.51 9.99 -3.51
CA ARG A 45 1.49 11.45 -3.37
C ARG A 45 0.10 11.96 -3.04
N TYR A 46 -0.88 11.59 -3.85
CA TYR A 46 -2.26 12.05 -3.75
C TYR A 46 -2.80 11.84 -2.33
N TRP A 47 -2.79 10.61 -1.80
CA TRP A 47 -3.32 10.36 -0.45
C TRP A 47 -2.47 10.96 0.68
N TYR A 48 -1.18 11.22 0.44
CA TYR A 48 -0.35 11.91 1.43
C TYR A 48 -0.71 13.40 1.51
N GLU A 49 -0.96 14.05 0.37
CA GLU A 49 -1.20 15.50 0.23
C GLU A 49 -2.71 15.88 0.20
N GLU A 50 -3.61 14.90 0.10
CA GLU A 50 -5.05 15.12 0.16
C GLU A 50 -5.47 15.79 1.48
N GLN A 51 -6.62 16.46 1.50
CA GLN A 51 -7.15 17.07 2.72
C GLN A 51 -7.28 16.02 3.85
N ASN A 52 -6.82 16.37 5.05
CA ASN A 52 -6.68 15.47 6.20
C ASN A 52 -5.68 14.31 5.98
N GLY A 53 -4.85 14.41 4.94
CA GLY A 53 -3.71 13.55 4.69
C GLY A 53 -2.57 13.84 5.65
N PHE A 54 -1.55 12.98 5.61
CA PHE A 54 -0.45 13.10 6.57
C PHE A 54 0.44 14.33 6.30
N MET A 55 0.36 14.96 5.12
CA MET A 55 1.02 16.23 4.83
C MET A 55 0.54 17.36 5.76
N ASP A 56 -0.74 17.41 6.12
CA ASP A 56 -1.30 18.44 7.02
C ASP A 56 -0.66 18.39 8.42
N ILE A 57 -0.15 17.21 8.81
CA ILE A 57 0.59 17.00 10.07
C ILE A 57 2.08 17.23 9.88
N ALA A 58 2.64 16.73 8.78
CA ALA A 58 4.07 16.76 8.53
C ALA A 58 4.58 18.14 8.09
N GLY A 59 3.79 18.91 7.35
CA GLY A 59 4.19 20.19 6.74
C GLY A 59 5.24 20.05 5.64
N ILE A 60 5.44 18.85 5.07
CA ILE A 60 6.49 18.58 4.09
C ILE A 60 5.83 18.05 2.80
N PRO A 61 5.98 18.71 1.65
CA PRO A 61 5.47 18.18 0.38
C PRO A 61 6.08 16.82 0.03
N TYR A 62 5.31 15.96 -0.63
CA TYR A 62 5.70 14.60 -0.98
C TYR A 62 7.00 14.54 -1.80
N ASN A 63 7.19 15.49 -2.71
CA ASN A 63 8.37 15.56 -3.58
C ASN A 63 9.68 15.86 -2.80
N LYS A 64 9.59 16.37 -1.57
CA LYS A 64 10.71 16.59 -0.65
C LYS A 64 10.99 15.36 0.23
N LEU A 65 10.15 14.33 0.18
CA LEU A 65 10.36 13.09 0.95
C LEU A 65 11.31 12.13 0.22
N GLY A 66 12.08 11.36 1.00
CA GLY A 66 12.92 10.27 0.49
C GLY A 66 12.14 9.11 -0.16
N CYS A 67 10.80 9.15 -0.11
CA CYS A 67 9.90 8.14 -0.67
C CYS A 67 10.05 7.95 -2.19
N LYS A 68 10.53 8.97 -2.92
CA LYS A 68 10.66 8.95 -4.39
C LYS A 68 11.61 7.89 -4.94
N GLN A 69 12.54 7.38 -4.12
CA GLN A 69 13.56 6.42 -4.55
C GLN A 69 12.99 5.04 -4.95
N CYS A 70 11.71 4.77 -4.60
CA CYS A 70 11.04 3.53 -4.97
C CYS A 70 10.39 3.57 -6.36
N HIS A 71 10.16 4.75 -6.94
CA HIS A 71 9.43 4.87 -8.21
C HIS A 71 10.38 4.68 -9.39
N ALA A 72 10.02 3.79 -10.31
CA ALA A 72 10.86 3.41 -11.43
C ALA A 72 10.85 4.51 -12.50
N LYS A 73 12.02 5.10 -12.79
CA LYS A 73 12.18 6.17 -13.79
C LYS A 73 12.71 5.69 -15.15
N SER A 74 13.08 4.42 -15.24
CA SER A 74 13.50 3.74 -16.47
C SER A 74 13.09 2.26 -16.43
N CYS A 75 13.18 1.59 -17.59
CA CYS A 75 12.94 0.15 -17.71
C CYS A 75 13.99 -0.69 -16.96
N ASP A 76 15.21 -0.16 -16.81
CA ASP A 76 16.38 -0.88 -16.31
C ASP A 76 16.17 -1.40 -14.89
N LYS A 77 15.47 -0.61 -14.08
CA LYS A 77 15.18 -0.93 -12.67
C LYS A 77 14.60 -2.33 -12.53
N CYS A 78 13.73 -2.73 -13.46
CA CYS A 78 13.05 -4.03 -13.44
C CYS A 78 13.62 -5.01 -14.47
N HIS A 79 14.09 -4.54 -15.63
CA HIS A 79 14.44 -5.42 -16.75
C HIS A 79 15.95 -5.63 -16.95
N ALA A 80 16.80 -4.70 -16.54
CA ALA A 80 18.22 -4.76 -16.89
C ALA A 80 18.96 -5.88 -16.15
N VAL A 81 19.66 -6.73 -16.89
CA VAL A 81 20.60 -7.74 -16.41
C VAL A 81 21.93 -7.55 -17.12
N GLU A 82 23.02 -7.90 -16.46
CA GLU A 82 24.33 -7.99 -17.11
C GLU A 82 24.48 -9.37 -17.75
N LYS A 83 24.93 -9.41 -19.00
CA LYS A 83 25.28 -10.62 -19.74
C LYS A 83 26.49 -10.32 -20.62
N ASP A 84 27.56 -11.09 -20.44
CA ASP A 84 28.81 -10.97 -21.21
C ASP A 84 29.39 -9.53 -21.20
N GLY A 85 29.37 -8.89 -20.02
CA GLY A 85 29.84 -7.50 -19.83
C GLY A 85 28.93 -6.43 -20.45
N LYS A 86 27.73 -6.79 -20.93
CA LYS A 86 26.76 -5.87 -21.53
C LYS A 86 25.44 -5.86 -20.75
N MET A 87 24.82 -4.69 -20.64
CA MET A 87 23.48 -4.58 -20.07
C MET A 87 22.42 -4.94 -21.13
N VAL A 88 21.53 -5.87 -20.81
CA VAL A 88 20.42 -6.29 -21.68
C VAL A 88 19.11 -6.34 -20.90
N PHE A 89 17.97 -6.30 -21.58
CA PHE A 89 16.66 -6.46 -20.94
C PHE A 89 16.23 -7.94 -20.87
N SER A 90 15.72 -8.34 -19.71
CA SER A 90 15.21 -9.68 -19.45
C SER A 90 13.80 -9.62 -18.87
N VAL A 91 12.85 -10.20 -19.60
CA VAL A 91 11.48 -10.41 -19.09
C VAL A 91 11.48 -11.43 -17.96
N ALA A 92 12.37 -12.42 -18.00
CA ALA A 92 12.50 -13.42 -16.94
C ALA A 92 12.85 -12.76 -15.60
N LYS A 93 13.84 -11.85 -15.57
CA LYS A 93 14.17 -11.03 -14.39
C LYS A 93 12.93 -10.27 -13.90
N ALA A 94 12.27 -9.55 -14.81
CA ALA A 94 11.17 -8.66 -14.47
C ALA A 94 9.99 -9.40 -13.79
N LYS A 95 9.75 -10.67 -14.15
CA LYS A 95 8.69 -11.52 -13.60
C LYS A 95 9.03 -12.18 -12.26
N THR A 96 10.28 -12.10 -11.78
CA THR A 96 10.64 -12.69 -10.48
C THR A 96 9.95 -11.94 -9.33
N ILE A 97 9.54 -12.69 -8.31
CA ILE A 97 8.94 -12.08 -7.09
C ILE A 97 9.95 -11.15 -6.41
N GLN A 98 11.23 -11.50 -6.42
CA GLN A 98 12.32 -10.72 -5.83
C GLN A 98 12.41 -9.32 -6.44
N ASN A 99 12.21 -9.21 -7.76
CA ASN A 99 12.21 -7.91 -8.45
C ASN A 99 11.10 -6.99 -7.92
N CYS A 100 9.91 -7.53 -7.65
CA CYS A 100 8.80 -6.78 -7.05
C CYS A 100 9.09 -6.37 -5.60
N PHE A 101 9.71 -7.26 -4.82
CA PHE A 101 10.01 -7.05 -3.40
C PHE A 101 11.04 -5.94 -3.12
N ILE A 102 11.82 -5.52 -4.11
CA ILE A 102 12.71 -4.34 -3.98
C ILE A 102 11.92 -3.12 -3.50
N CYS A 103 10.71 -2.92 -4.03
CA CYS A 103 9.83 -1.80 -3.66
C CYS A 103 8.64 -2.26 -2.81
N HIS A 104 8.05 -3.42 -3.08
CA HIS A 104 6.93 -4.00 -2.34
C HIS A 104 7.37 -4.74 -1.06
N LYS A 105 8.27 -4.12 -0.28
CA LYS A 105 8.85 -4.72 0.94
C LYS A 105 7.81 -5.10 2.00
N ARG A 106 6.68 -4.39 2.05
CA ARG A 106 5.55 -4.75 2.93
C ARG A 106 5.00 -6.11 2.57
N GLU A 107 4.86 -6.39 1.27
CA GLU A 107 4.35 -7.68 0.83
C GLU A 107 5.39 -8.79 1.00
N ALA A 108 6.68 -8.48 0.78
CA ALA A 108 7.76 -9.40 1.11
C ALA A 108 7.70 -9.86 2.59
N LEU A 109 7.46 -8.92 3.50
CA LEU A 109 7.31 -9.21 4.93
C LEU A 109 6.02 -9.98 5.24
N SER A 110 4.92 -9.64 4.57
CA SER A 110 3.64 -10.37 4.64
C SER A 110 3.83 -11.85 4.28
N CYS A 111 4.48 -12.12 3.14
CA CYS A 111 4.79 -13.48 2.68
C CYS A 111 5.71 -14.22 3.66
N LYS A 112 6.73 -13.54 4.21
CA LYS A 112 7.62 -14.10 5.23
C LYS A 112 6.83 -14.56 6.46
N PHE A 113 5.95 -13.71 7.00
CA PHE A 113 5.13 -14.06 8.17
C PHE A 113 4.16 -15.21 7.90
N ASP A 114 3.59 -15.28 6.70
CA ASP A 114 2.74 -16.42 6.32
C ASP A 114 3.53 -17.73 6.27
N LYS A 115 4.76 -17.69 5.71
CA LYS A 115 5.65 -18.85 5.69
C LYS A 115 6.05 -19.29 7.10
N GLU A 116 6.47 -18.36 7.95
CA GLU A 116 6.84 -18.65 9.34
C GLU A 116 5.67 -19.21 10.16
N ALA A 117 4.44 -18.78 9.85
CA ALA A 117 3.23 -19.30 10.46
C ALA A 117 2.71 -20.60 9.82
N ASN A 118 3.42 -21.18 8.84
CA ASN A 118 2.99 -22.35 8.04
C ASN A 118 1.63 -22.19 7.35
N HIS A 119 1.34 -20.97 6.85
CA HIS A 119 0.11 -20.63 6.16
C HIS A 119 0.37 -19.76 4.92
N PRO A 120 1.19 -20.22 3.95
CA PRO A 120 1.48 -19.46 2.74
C PRO A 120 0.19 -19.09 1.98
N ASP A 121 0.26 -17.99 1.22
CA ASP A 121 -0.77 -17.66 0.23
C ASP A 121 -0.96 -18.83 -0.73
N VAL A 122 -2.21 -19.24 -0.96
CA VAL A 122 -2.52 -20.41 -1.78
C VAL A 122 -2.06 -20.28 -3.23
N HIS A 123 -2.04 -19.07 -3.78
CA HIS A 123 -1.60 -18.86 -5.15
C HIS A 123 -0.08 -18.97 -5.24
N ILE A 124 0.64 -18.37 -4.29
CA ILE A 124 2.11 -18.48 -4.22
C ILE A 124 2.51 -19.94 -3.98
N ALA A 125 1.81 -20.66 -3.10
CA ALA A 125 2.04 -22.08 -2.87
C ALA A 125 1.78 -22.92 -4.12
N ALA A 126 0.86 -22.50 -5.00
CA ALA A 126 0.60 -23.11 -6.30
C ALA A 126 1.56 -22.66 -7.41
N GLY A 127 2.62 -21.92 -7.09
CA GLY A 127 3.64 -21.47 -8.06
C GLY A 127 3.30 -20.17 -8.79
N MET A 128 2.18 -19.51 -8.46
CA MET A 128 1.89 -18.18 -8.99
C MET A 128 2.82 -17.12 -8.40
N ASN A 129 3.04 -16.04 -9.14
CA ASN A 129 3.82 -14.89 -8.70
C ASN A 129 3.01 -13.60 -8.88
N CYS A 130 3.65 -12.46 -8.63
CA CYS A 130 2.99 -11.15 -8.69
C CYS A 130 2.33 -10.90 -10.06
N VAL A 131 3.00 -11.30 -11.15
CA VAL A 131 2.51 -11.05 -12.52
C VAL A 131 1.44 -12.05 -12.98
N SER A 132 1.18 -13.11 -12.21
CA SER A 132 0.06 -14.02 -12.45
C SER A 132 -1.28 -13.33 -12.20
N CYS A 133 -1.33 -12.37 -11.27
CA CYS A 133 -2.52 -11.56 -10.99
C CYS A 133 -2.39 -10.15 -11.60
N HIS A 134 -1.22 -9.51 -11.46
CA HIS A 134 -0.96 -8.16 -11.97
C HIS A 134 -0.41 -8.21 -13.39
N SER A 135 -1.25 -7.90 -14.37
CA SER A 135 -0.85 -7.90 -15.77
C SER A 135 0.18 -6.82 -16.10
N GLY A 136 0.74 -6.87 -17.32
CA GLY A 136 1.60 -5.80 -17.83
C GLY A 136 0.91 -4.43 -17.84
N GLU A 137 -0.41 -4.38 -18.00
CA GLU A 137 -1.18 -3.12 -17.95
C GLU A 137 -1.21 -2.54 -16.54
N ASP A 138 -1.35 -3.37 -15.49
CA ASP A 138 -1.31 -2.92 -14.09
C ASP A 138 0.07 -2.35 -13.72
N ILE A 139 1.13 -2.86 -14.35
CA ILE A 139 2.52 -2.50 -14.05
C ILE A 139 2.97 -1.31 -14.89
N HIS A 140 2.87 -1.42 -16.21
CA HIS A 140 3.35 -0.42 -17.17
C HIS A 140 2.34 0.70 -17.40
N GLY A 141 1.08 0.53 -16.99
CA GLY A 141 -0.01 1.42 -17.36
C GLY A 141 -0.41 1.28 -18.83
N ILE A 142 -1.47 2.00 -19.19
CA ILE A 142 -2.07 2.00 -20.53
C ILE A 142 -1.98 3.38 -21.21
N GLY A 143 -1.03 4.22 -20.76
CA GLY A 143 -0.93 5.62 -21.21
C GLY A 143 -1.98 6.56 -20.64
N LYS A 144 -2.76 6.10 -19.66
CA LYS A 144 -3.68 6.93 -18.85
C LYS A 144 -3.08 7.20 -17.47
N PHE A 145 -3.18 8.44 -17.03
CA PHE A 145 -2.80 8.85 -15.69
C PHE A 145 -3.91 8.50 -14.70
N TYR A 146 -3.51 8.00 -13.53
CA TYR A 146 -4.44 7.68 -12.44
C TYR A 146 -3.95 8.31 -11.14
N GLN A 147 -4.86 8.95 -10.41
CA GLN A 147 -4.56 9.51 -9.09
C GLN A 147 -4.44 8.45 -7.99
N SER A 148 -4.94 7.24 -8.22
CA SER A 148 -4.93 6.15 -7.24
C SER A 148 -4.94 4.78 -7.92
N MET A 149 -4.30 3.79 -7.28
CA MET A 149 -4.44 2.38 -7.64
C MET A 149 -5.86 1.82 -7.47
N ARG A 150 -6.75 2.55 -6.78
CA ARG A 150 -8.17 2.22 -6.62
C ARG A 150 -9.09 3.06 -7.50
N ALA A 151 -8.52 3.89 -8.39
CA ALA A 151 -9.32 4.51 -9.43
C ALA A 151 -9.85 3.42 -10.38
N PRO A 152 -11.06 3.57 -10.96
CA PRO A 152 -11.59 2.62 -11.92
C PRO A 152 -10.59 2.33 -13.04
N GLU A 153 -10.41 1.04 -13.38
CA GLU A 153 -9.47 0.55 -14.40
C GLU A 153 -7.97 0.77 -14.13
N ALA A 154 -7.57 1.30 -12.96
CA ALA A 154 -6.16 1.53 -12.65
C ALA A 154 -5.40 0.21 -12.35
N VAL A 155 -6.09 -0.76 -11.77
CA VAL A 155 -5.57 -2.11 -11.48
C VAL A 155 -6.68 -3.12 -11.76
N LYS A 156 -6.42 -4.07 -12.65
CA LYS A 156 -7.38 -5.07 -13.15
C LYS A 156 -7.26 -6.44 -12.49
N ALA A 157 -6.21 -6.67 -11.69
CA ALA A 157 -6.09 -7.89 -10.89
C ALA A 157 -7.33 -8.11 -10.02
N ASN A 158 -8.06 -9.20 -10.29
CA ASN A 158 -9.32 -9.53 -9.64
C ASN A 158 -9.49 -11.05 -9.51
N CYS A 159 -10.08 -11.51 -8.40
CA CYS A 159 -10.41 -12.91 -8.17
C CYS A 159 -11.24 -13.49 -9.32
N THR A 160 -12.21 -12.74 -9.85
CA THR A 160 -13.14 -13.21 -10.90
C THR A 160 -12.49 -13.38 -12.27
N ASN A 161 -11.23 -13.00 -12.46
CA ASN A 161 -10.49 -13.28 -13.68
C ASN A 161 -10.27 -14.80 -13.85
N CYS A 162 -10.07 -15.52 -12.75
CA CYS A 162 -9.90 -16.98 -12.70
C CYS A 162 -11.08 -17.69 -12.02
N HIS A 163 -11.64 -17.07 -10.96
CA HIS A 163 -12.75 -17.60 -10.17
C HIS A 163 -14.10 -17.22 -10.75
N LYS A 164 -14.47 -17.90 -11.84
CA LYS A 164 -15.74 -17.77 -12.52
C LYS A 164 -16.15 -19.10 -13.15
N GLU A 165 -17.38 -19.18 -13.61
CA GLU A 165 -17.84 -20.30 -14.42
C GLU A 165 -16.95 -20.45 -15.67
N GLY A 166 -16.50 -21.67 -15.97
CA GLY A 166 -15.54 -21.95 -17.05
C GLY A 166 -14.13 -21.38 -16.86
N GLY A 167 -13.82 -20.77 -15.71
CA GLY A 167 -12.48 -20.27 -15.39
C GLY A 167 -11.52 -21.37 -14.93
N THR A 168 -10.25 -21.01 -14.76
CA THR A 168 -9.18 -21.93 -14.31
C THR A 168 -9.35 -22.42 -12.87
N ALA A 169 -10.20 -21.75 -12.08
CA ALA A 169 -10.53 -22.15 -10.71
C ALA A 169 -12.02 -21.87 -10.41
N PRO A 170 -12.95 -22.78 -10.75
CA PRO A 170 -14.38 -22.49 -10.79
C PRO A 170 -14.98 -21.88 -9.51
N PHE A 171 -15.78 -20.84 -9.67
CA PHE A 171 -16.54 -20.24 -8.56
C PHE A 171 -17.82 -21.02 -8.27
N VAL A 172 -17.96 -21.52 -7.04
CA VAL A 172 -19.12 -22.31 -6.62
C VAL A 172 -20.18 -21.40 -5.99
N ALA A 173 -21.02 -20.78 -6.82
CA ALA A 173 -22.04 -19.81 -6.38
C ALA A 173 -23.09 -20.39 -5.41
N THR A 174 -23.32 -21.71 -5.47
CA THR A 174 -24.33 -22.42 -4.67
C THR A 174 -23.94 -22.59 -3.21
N LEU A 175 -22.67 -22.40 -2.85
CA LEU A 175 -22.22 -22.48 -1.46
C LEU A 175 -22.98 -21.47 -0.59
N LYS A 176 -23.42 -21.92 0.59
CA LYS A 176 -24.23 -21.11 1.51
C LYS A 176 -23.63 -19.71 1.77
N PRO A 177 -22.32 -19.54 2.06
CA PRO A 177 -21.74 -18.21 2.26
C PRO A 177 -21.87 -17.28 1.05
N HIS A 178 -21.68 -17.79 -0.18
CA HIS A 178 -21.86 -17.02 -1.41
C HIS A 178 -23.32 -16.62 -1.63
N ARG A 179 -24.25 -17.54 -1.42
CA ARG A 179 -25.69 -17.28 -1.60
C ARG A 179 -26.27 -16.24 -0.63
N VAL A 180 -25.84 -16.25 0.64
CA VAL A 180 -26.40 -15.34 1.66
C VAL A 180 -25.78 -13.95 1.63
N HIS A 181 -24.52 -13.83 1.20
CA HIS A 181 -23.84 -12.54 1.09
C HIS A 181 -23.98 -11.89 -0.29
N LYS A 182 -24.15 -12.70 -1.35
CA LYS A 182 -24.28 -12.25 -2.74
C LYS A 182 -23.20 -11.20 -3.05
N GLU A 183 -23.59 -10.07 -3.62
CA GLU A 183 -22.68 -9.00 -4.01
C GLU A 183 -22.34 -8.01 -2.90
N LYS A 184 -22.72 -8.28 -1.64
CA LYS A 184 -22.48 -7.33 -0.52
C LYS A 184 -21.07 -7.41 0.05
N LEU A 185 -20.40 -8.55 -0.14
CA LEU A 185 -19.03 -8.77 0.29
C LEU A 185 -18.14 -8.95 -0.94
N ASP A 186 -16.97 -8.34 -0.89
CA ASP A 186 -15.88 -8.65 -1.80
C ASP A 186 -15.19 -9.95 -1.36
N CYS A 187 -14.59 -10.68 -2.30
CA CYS A 187 -13.93 -11.97 -2.04
C CYS A 187 -12.91 -11.86 -0.91
N ALA A 188 -12.18 -10.74 -0.82
CA ALA A 188 -11.15 -10.51 0.18
C ALA A 188 -11.70 -10.46 1.61
N ALA A 189 -12.97 -10.08 1.82
CA ALA A 189 -13.57 -10.06 3.16
C ALA A 189 -13.60 -11.45 3.83
N CYS A 190 -13.68 -12.51 3.02
CA CYS A 190 -13.75 -13.89 3.50
C CYS A 190 -12.46 -14.67 3.26
N HIS A 191 -11.77 -14.43 2.13
CA HIS A 191 -10.66 -15.26 1.68
C HIS A 191 -9.27 -14.72 2.07
N VAL A 192 -9.11 -13.43 2.38
CA VAL A 192 -7.84 -12.92 2.93
C VAL A 192 -7.73 -13.31 4.40
N ARG A 193 -6.62 -13.95 4.79
CA ARG A 193 -6.36 -14.46 6.14
C ARG A 193 -6.08 -13.38 7.16
N SER A 194 -5.29 -12.39 6.78
CA SER A 194 -4.91 -11.27 7.63
C SER A 194 -4.26 -10.19 6.79
N THR A 195 -4.27 -8.98 7.31
CA THR A 195 -3.69 -7.82 6.63
C THR A 195 -2.41 -7.39 7.34
N MET A 196 -1.35 -7.18 6.56
CA MET A 196 -0.06 -6.70 7.05
C MET A 196 -0.11 -5.19 7.32
N ALA A 197 -0.14 -4.79 8.59
CA ALA A 197 -0.11 -3.39 8.98
C ALA A 197 1.32 -2.90 9.27
N CYS A 198 1.63 -1.69 8.81
CA CYS A 198 2.77 -0.92 9.29
C CYS A 198 2.28 0.01 10.40
N TYR A 199 2.41 -0.44 11.64
CA TYR A 199 1.90 0.27 12.80
C TYR A 199 2.99 1.17 13.42
N ASN A 200 2.58 2.35 13.88
CA ASN A 200 3.36 3.24 14.71
C ASN A 200 4.69 3.69 14.08
N CYS A 201 4.63 4.16 12.83
CA CYS A 201 5.78 4.71 12.14
C CYS A 201 6.21 6.05 12.78
N HIS A 202 7.43 6.11 13.32
CA HIS A 202 8.00 7.38 13.81
C HIS A 202 8.54 8.21 12.64
N PHE A 203 7.75 9.18 12.21
CA PHE A 203 8.09 9.95 11.01
C PHE A 203 9.31 10.85 11.23
N GLY A 204 9.47 11.45 12.41
CA GLY A 204 10.64 12.28 12.72
C GLY A 204 11.96 11.51 12.57
N ARG A 205 12.02 10.29 13.14
CA ARG A 205 13.18 9.41 13.01
C ARG A 205 13.41 8.94 11.58
N PHE A 206 12.36 8.73 10.80
CA PHE A 206 12.51 8.49 9.35
C PHE A 206 13.12 9.70 8.63
N LEU A 207 12.72 10.92 8.98
CA LEU A 207 13.29 12.13 8.38
C LEU A 207 14.77 12.30 8.73
N GLU A 208 15.19 11.96 9.96
CA GLU A 208 16.59 12.00 10.41
C GLU A 208 17.44 10.92 9.74
N THR A 209 17.02 9.66 9.85
CA THR A 209 17.83 8.50 9.46
C THR A 209 17.69 8.11 7.99
N LYS A 210 16.66 8.62 7.30
CA LYS A 210 16.20 8.18 5.97
C LYS A 210 15.93 6.67 5.86
N SER A 211 15.83 5.97 7.00
CA SER A 211 15.65 4.53 7.07
C SER A 211 14.26 4.17 7.56
N LYS A 212 13.71 3.06 7.06
CA LYS A 212 12.45 2.47 7.56
C LYS A 212 12.71 1.41 8.62
N THR A 213 13.95 0.90 8.73
CA THR A 213 14.30 -0.18 9.63
C THR A 213 14.18 0.26 11.09
N GLY A 214 13.43 -0.49 11.90
CA GLY A 214 13.25 -0.20 13.32
C GLY A 214 12.42 1.07 13.63
N ASN A 215 11.79 1.66 12.62
CA ASN A 215 10.98 2.88 12.73
C ASN A 215 9.48 2.61 12.71
N PHE A 216 9.05 1.37 12.46
CA PHE A 216 7.67 0.93 12.53
C PHE A 216 7.59 -0.48 13.12
N ILE A 217 6.38 -0.90 13.46
CA ILE A 217 6.09 -2.18 14.09
C ILE A 217 5.24 -2.97 13.10
N PRO A 218 5.80 -4.02 12.47
CA PRO A 218 5.02 -4.86 11.57
C PRO A 218 4.07 -5.75 12.37
N MET A 219 2.79 -5.79 11.97
CA MET A 219 1.76 -6.62 12.61
C MET A 219 0.90 -7.34 11.58
N LYS A 220 0.65 -8.64 11.78
CA LYS A 220 -0.19 -9.45 10.90
C LYS A 220 -1.01 -10.47 11.71
N SER A 221 -2.01 -10.00 12.44
CA SER A 221 -2.82 -10.84 13.33
C SER A 221 -4.33 -10.64 13.21
N TRP A 222 -4.76 -9.66 12.41
CA TRP A 222 -6.17 -9.30 12.25
C TRP A 222 -6.56 -9.25 10.78
N LEU A 223 -7.87 -9.24 10.55
CA LEU A 223 -8.47 -8.76 9.31
C LEU A 223 -9.38 -7.59 9.67
N LEU A 224 -9.07 -6.41 9.14
CA LEU A 224 -10.01 -5.30 9.21
C LEU A 224 -11.01 -5.41 8.07
N LEU A 225 -12.26 -5.00 8.30
CA LEU A 225 -13.29 -4.90 7.27
C LEU A 225 -13.65 -3.44 7.01
N ILE A 226 -13.76 -3.03 5.75
CA ILE A 226 -14.07 -1.66 5.33
C ILE A 226 -15.03 -1.66 4.14
N ASN A 227 -15.82 -0.60 3.98
CA ASN A 227 -16.64 -0.42 2.78
C ASN A 227 -15.79 0.16 1.63
N TYR A 228 -15.96 -0.39 0.43
CA TYR A 228 -15.38 0.10 -0.82
C TYR A 228 -16.26 -0.38 -1.99
N GLN A 229 -16.61 0.53 -2.91
CA GLN A 229 -17.49 0.24 -4.05
C GLN A 229 -18.75 -0.55 -3.67
N ASP A 230 -19.47 -0.08 -2.64
CA ASP A 230 -20.71 -0.66 -2.10
C ASP A 230 -20.61 -2.09 -1.53
N LYS A 231 -19.38 -2.64 -1.43
CA LYS A 231 -19.08 -3.92 -0.80
C LYS A 231 -18.26 -3.74 0.46
N VAL A 232 -18.36 -4.72 1.37
CA VAL A 232 -17.37 -4.85 2.45
C VAL A 232 -16.19 -5.68 1.94
N THR A 233 -14.98 -5.18 2.10
CA THR A 233 -13.72 -5.84 1.72
C THR A 233 -12.71 -5.83 2.88
N ALA A 234 -11.57 -6.49 2.68
CA ALA A 234 -10.44 -6.42 3.59
C ALA A 234 -9.88 -5.00 3.66
N ALA A 235 -9.49 -4.54 4.84
CA ALA A 235 -8.85 -3.26 5.05
C ALA A 235 -7.44 -3.42 5.61
N ASN A 236 -6.60 -2.44 5.35
CA ASN A 236 -5.32 -2.27 6.00
C ASN A 236 -5.28 -0.93 6.72
N VAL A 237 -4.29 -0.79 7.59
CA VAL A 237 -4.05 0.39 8.37
C VAL A 237 -2.58 0.78 8.32
N MET A 238 -2.34 2.08 8.25
CA MET A 238 -1.02 2.66 8.48
C MET A 238 -1.17 3.73 9.55
N SER A 239 -0.38 3.63 10.62
CA SER A 239 -0.35 4.67 11.65
C SER A 239 1.03 5.29 11.76
N LEU A 240 1.03 6.59 12.03
CA LEU A 240 2.22 7.40 12.15
C LEU A 240 2.15 8.25 13.42
N VAL A 241 3.32 8.52 13.99
CA VAL A 241 3.51 9.46 15.09
C VAL A 241 4.52 10.52 14.64
N TYR A 242 4.17 11.80 14.83
CA TYR A 242 5.04 12.92 14.51
C TYR A 242 4.77 14.10 15.44
N LYS A 243 5.81 14.59 16.14
CA LYS A 243 5.73 15.73 17.05
C LYS A 243 4.56 15.63 18.05
N GLY A 244 4.37 14.46 18.68
CA GLY A 244 3.28 14.21 19.63
C GLY A 244 1.90 13.98 18.99
N LYS A 245 1.75 14.21 17.68
CA LYS A 245 0.52 13.97 16.93
C LYS A 245 0.39 12.52 16.49
N LYS A 246 -0.84 12.02 16.52
CA LYS A 246 -1.21 10.65 16.16
C LYS A 246 -1.97 10.67 14.85
N PHE A 247 -1.61 9.79 13.92
CA PHE A 247 -2.29 9.65 12.63
C PHE A 247 -2.56 8.20 12.31
N ILE A 248 -3.72 7.93 11.70
CA ILE A 248 -4.11 6.60 11.23
C ILE A 248 -4.88 6.70 9.91
N ALA A 249 -4.41 5.99 8.90
CA ALA A 249 -5.08 5.85 7.62
C ALA A 249 -5.68 4.45 7.50
N TYR A 250 -6.97 4.37 7.20
CA TYR A 250 -7.66 3.16 6.80
C TYR A 250 -7.78 3.09 5.28
N VAL A 251 -7.42 1.95 4.69
CA VAL A 251 -7.45 1.75 3.24
C VAL A 251 -8.03 0.37 2.90
N PRO A 252 -8.87 0.24 1.85
CA PRO A 252 -9.19 -1.06 1.26
C PRO A 252 -7.90 -1.79 0.81
N TYR A 253 -7.64 -2.97 1.38
CA TYR A 253 -6.39 -3.69 1.17
C TYR A 253 -6.39 -4.46 -0.15
N PHE A 254 -5.27 -4.40 -0.87
CA PHE A 254 -5.07 -5.17 -2.08
C PHE A 254 -4.70 -6.61 -1.75
N THR A 255 -5.31 -7.57 -2.44
CA THR A 255 -5.39 -8.99 -2.09
C THR A 255 -4.04 -9.69 -1.98
N HIS A 256 -3.70 -10.14 -0.77
CA HIS A 256 -2.56 -11.02 -0.47
C HIS A 256 -2.88 -11.83 0.79
N SER A 257 -2.11 -12.89 1.08
CA SER A 257 -2.37 -13.80 2.22
C SER A 257 -3.73 -14.50 2.08
N VAL A 258 -3.98 -15.04 0.90
CA VAL A 258 -5.24 -15.69 0.55
C VAL A 258 -5.27 -17.14 1.06
N MET A 259 -6.42 -17.53 1.59
CA MET A 259 -6.71 -18.86 2.13
C MET A 259 -7.46 -19.72 1.13
N PRO A 260 -7.32 -21.06 1.19
CA PRO A 260 -8.03 -21.96 0.27
C PRO A 260 -9.53 -21.98 0.52
N LYS A 261 -9.93 -21.85 1.79
CA LYS A 261 -11.32 -21.75 2.22
C LYS A 261 -11.56 -20.38 2.82
N GLY A 262 -12.71 -19.79 2.51
CA GLY A 262 -13.16 -18.58 3.19
C GLY A 262 -13.45 -18.84 4.67
N ARG A 263 -13.49 -17.77 5.46
CA ARG A 263 -13.80 -17.83 6.91
C ARG A 263 -15.15 -18.45 7.22
N ASN A 264 -15.25 -18.98 8.44
CA ASN A 264 -16.51 -19.43 9.00
C ASN A 264 -17.37 -18.24 9.46
N CYS A 265 -18.69 -18.44 9.52
CA CYS A 265 -19.61 -17.38 9.94
C CYS A 265 -19.24 -16.79 11.31
N VAL A 266 -18.86 -17.63 12.27
CA VAL A 266 -18.51 -17.22 13.66
C VAL A 266 -17.27 -16.33 13.76
N ASP A 267 -16.41 -16.35 12.74
CA ASP A 267 -15.20 -15.51 12.72
C ASP A 267 -15.56 -14.03 12.55
N CYS A 268 -16.69 -13.75 11.88
CA CYS A 268 -17.19 -12.41 11.58
C CYS A 268 -18.44 -12.05 12.40
N HIS A 269 -19.35 -13.01 12.58
CA HIS A 269 -20.66 -12.79 13.18
C HIS A 269 -20.66 -13.07 14.69
N ASN A 270 -21.12 -12.08 15.45
CA ASN A 270 -21.15 -12.05 16.91
C ASN A 270 -19.79 -12.44 17.53
N ASN A 271 -18.69 -12.12 16.85
CA ASN A 271 -17.35 -12.35 17.35
C ASN A 271 -17.05 -11.38 18.52
N LYS A 272 -15.92 -11.56 19.20
CA LYS A 272 -15.54 -10.73 20.36
C LYS A 272 -15.53 -9.22 20.06
N ALA A 273 -15.13 -8.81 18.86
CA ALA A 273 -15.10 -7.38 18.49
C ALA A 273 -16.53 -6.83 18.39
N ILE A 274 -17.43 -7.57 17.73
CA ILE A 274 -18.84 -7.20 17.62
C ILE A 274 -19.53 -7.20 18.99
N GLN A 275 -19.22 -8.16 19.86
CA GLN A 275 -19.75 -8.19 21.23
C GLN A 275 -19.34 -6.94 22.03
N LEU A 276 -18.07 -6.52 21.93
CA LEU A 276 -17.60 -5.28 22.56
C LEU A 276 -18.35 -4.06 22.02
N ILE A 277 -18.45 -3.93 20.69
CA ILE A 277 -19.15 -2.81 20.03
C ILE A 277 -20.62 -2.76 20.48
N LYS A 278 -21.31 -3.91 20.50
CA LYS A 278 -22.70 -4.02 20.96
C LYS A 278 -22.87 -3.61 22.42
N ALA A 279 -21.88 -3.91 23.27
CA ALA A 279 -21.85 -3.50 24.67
C ALA A 279 -21.42 -2.04 24.88
N GLY A 280 -21.30 -1.24 23.80
CA GLY A 280 -20.84 0.15 23.87
C GLY A 280 -19.34 0.31 24.13
N LYS A 281 -18.58 -0.79 24.20
CA LYS A 281 -17.13 -0.79 24.49
C LYS A 281 -16.31 -0.63 23.20
N LYS A 282 -15.11 -0.06 23.33
CA LYS A 282 -14.15 0.00 22.22
C LYS A 282 -13.45 -1.35 22.04
N VAL A 283 -13.15 -1.69 20.80
CA VAL A 283 -12.29 -2.82 20.46
C VAL A 283 -10.83 -2.38 20.62
N PRO A 284 -10.05 -3.01 21.52
CA PRO A 284 -8.63 -2.70 21.68
C PRO A 284 -7.83 -3.35 20.54
N VAL A 285 -7.83 -2.73 19.36
CA VAL A 285 -7.20 -3.29 18.16
C VAL A 285 -5.70 -3.45 18.37
N VAL A 286 -5.08 -2.48 19.04
CA VAL A 286 -3.71 -2.60 19.55
C VAL A 286 -3.68 -2.09 20.99
N SER A 287 -3.20 -2.93 21.91
CA SER A 287 -2.93 -2.59 23.30
C SER A 287 -1.43 -2.61 23.60
N PHE A 288 -1.04 -1.99 24.71
CA PHE A 288 0.31 -2.09 25.26
C PHE A 288 0.21 -2.59 26.71
N LYS A 289 0.77 -3.77 27.00
CA LYS A 289 0.71 -4.42 28.32
C LYS A 289 2.09 -4.96 28.67
N ASN A 290 2.56 -4.71 29.89
CA ASN A 290 3.83 -5.23 30.40
C ASN A 290 5.02 -4.96 29.45
N GLY A 291 5.10 -3.75 28.89
CA GLY A 291 6.17 -3.36 27.97
C GLY A 291 6.05 -3.94 26.55
N LYS A 292 4.96 -4.64 26.22
CA LYS A 292 4.77 -5.33 24.93
C LYS A 292 3.48 -4.89 24.25
N ILE A 293 3.53 -4.83 22.92
CA ILE A 293 2.34 -4.65 22.11
C ILE A 293 1.55 -5.95 22.05
N VAL A 294 0.24 -5.83 22.24
CA VAL A 294 -0.72 -6.93 22.11
C VAL A 294 -1.72 -6.55 21.01
N PRO A 295 -1.56 -7.07 19.80
CA PRO A 295 -2.54 -6.85 18.75
C PRO A 295 -3.78 -7.72 18.93
N TRP A 296 -4.89 -7.23 18.39
CA TRP A 296 -6.11 -8.01 18.24
C TRP A 296 -5.89 -9.22 17.33
N LYS A 297 -6.62 -10.29 17.62
CA LYS A 297 -6.67 -11.52 16.81
C LYS A 297 -8.07 -11.72 16.26
N GLY A 298 -8.18 -11.86 14.94
CA GLY A 298 -9.46 -12.10 14.24
C GLY A 298 -10.01 -10.87 13.52
N VAL A 299 -11.31 -10.94 13.19
CA VAL A 299 -11.97 -9.96 12.33
C VAL A 299 -12.46 -8.75 13.13
N VAL A 300 -12.19 -7.54 12.64
CA VAL A 300 -12.61 -6.28 13.25
C VAL A 300 -13.27 -5.38 12.20
N PRO A 301 -14.51 -4.92 12.40
CA PRO A 301 -15.10 -3.92 11.50
C PRO A 301 -14.46 -2.55 11.73
N VAL A 302 -14.11 -1.83 10.66
CA VAL A 302 -13.60 -0.45 10.76
C VAL A 302 -14.74 0.50 11.10
N VAL A 303 -14.78 0.91 12.37
CA VAL A 303 -15.71 1.90 12.91
C VAL A 303 -14.92 2.79 13.87
N PRO A 304 -14.26 3.87 13.40
CA PRO A 304 -13.16 4.51 14.12
C PRO A 304 -13.46 4.88 15.58
N HIS A 305 -14.64 5.44 15.86
CA HIS A 305 -15.05 5.82 17.21
C HIS A 305 -15.25 4.64 18.18
N ARG A 306 -15.35 3.41 17.65
CA ARG A 306 -15.43 2.15 18.40
C ARG A 306 -14.11 1.38 18.44
N LEU A 307 -13.05 1.88 17.82
CA LEU A 307 -11.73 1.27 17.85
C LEU A 307 -10.82 2.01 18.82
N GLN A 308 -9.89 1.28 19.42
CA GLN A 308 -8.86 1.83 20.29
C GLN A 308 -7.49 1.36 19.80
N TRP A 309 -6.62 2.33 19.57
CA TRP A 309 -5.24 2.16 19.13
C TRP A 309 -4.30 2.80 20.13
N VAL A 310 -3.20 2.13 20.46
CA VAL A 310 -2.17 2.64 21.38
C VAL A 310 -0.95 3.10 20.60
N TYR A 311 -0.80 4.41 20.48
CA TYR A 311 0.37 5.02 19.87
C TYR A 311 1.52 5.02 20.85
N LEU A 312 2.71 4.70 20.36
CA LEU A 312 3.92 4.60 21.15
C LEU A 312 4.91 5.66 20.71
N ASP A 313 5.80 6.03 21.61
CA ASP A 313 7.03 6.75 21.37
C ASP A 313 8.24 5.82 21.53
N LYS A 314 9.41 6.26 21.06
CA LYS A 314 10.65 5.51 21.14
C LYS A 314 11.64 6.23 22.05
N GLN A 315 11.89 5.67 23.23
CA GLN A 315 12.93 6.12 24.16
C GLN A 315 14.14 5.18 24.04
N GLY A 316 15.16 5.63 23.32
CA GLY A 316 16.30 4.78 22.92
C GLY A 316 15.83 3.63 22.02
N ASN A 317 15.94 2.39 22.51
CA ASN A 317 15.46 1.18 21.82
C ASN A 317 14.12 0.65 22.34
N LYS A 318 13.54 1.28 23.37
CA LYS A 318 12.30 0.81 24.00
C LYS A 318 11.10 1.59 23.48
N TRP A 319 10.00 0.86 23.25
CA TRP A 319 8.71 1.45 22.95
C TRP A 319 7.98 1.78 24.26
N VAL A 320 7.43 2.98 24.35
CA VAL A 320 6.65 3.44 25.51
C VAL A 320 5.37 4.11 25.02
N PRO A 321 4.24 4.08 25.76
CA PRO A 321 3.04 4.79 25.34
C PRO A 321 3.30 6.28 25.11
N LEU A 322 2.82 6.81 23.99
CA LEU A 322 2.90 8.23 23.69
C LEU A 322 2.06 9.01 24.70
N LYS A 323 2.67 9.96 25.40
CA LYS A 323 1.98 10.88 26.31
C LYS A 323 1.38 12.01 25.49
N SER A 324 0.12 11.87 25.07
CA SER A 324 -0.60 12.89 24.30
C SER A 324 -2.12 12.69 24.42
N ASP A 325 -2.80 13.74 24.87
CA ASP A 325 -4.27 13.79 25.01
C ASP A 325 -4.97 14.18 23.71
N GLU A 326 -4.23 14.60 22.68
CA GLU A 326 -4.80 14.92 21.37
C GLU A 326 -5.51 13.69 20.77
N LYS A 327 -6.60 13.87 20.02
CA LYS A 327 -7.19 12.76 19.27
C LYS A 327 -6.32 12.41 18.08
N GLU A 328 -6.34 11.13 17.67
CA GLU A 328 -5.74 10.76 16.40
C GLU A 328 -6.45 11.42 15.22
N TRP A 329 -5.65 11.82 14.23
CA TRP A 329 -6.11 12.20 12.92
C TRP A 329 -6.43 10.95 12.13
N ILE A 330 -7.63 10.92 11.55
CA ILE A 330 -8.14 9.73 10.87
C ILE A 330 -8.36 10.06 9.41
N GLN A 331 -7.70 9.30 8.53
CA GLN A 331 -7.90 9.37 7.10
C GLN A 331 -8.54 8.09 6.58
N PHE A 332 -9.54 8.24 5.71
CA PHE A 332 -10.02 7.17 4.86
C PHE A 332 -9.45 7.37 3.46
N ALA A 333 -8.34 6.69 3.18
CA ALA A 333 -7.68 6.77 1.89
C ALA A 333 -8.24 5.72 0.92
N THR A 334 -7.90 5.89 -0.36
CA THR A 334 -8.27 4.98 -1.47
C THR A 334 -9.77 4.68 -1.55
N TYR A 335 -10.59 5.70 -1.27
CA TYR A 335 -12.06 5.70 -1.33
C TYR A 335 -12.74 4.74 -0.33
N GLY A 336 -12.04 4.33 0.72
CA GLY A 336 -12.62 3.52 1.79
C GLY A 336 -13.66 4.30 2.61
N LYS A 337 -14.61 3.59 3.21
CA LYS A 337 -15.59 4.14 4.15
C LYS A 337 -15.77 3.21 5.36
N PRO A 338 -16.07 3.72 6.56
CA PRO A 338 -16.34 2.87 7.73
C PRO A 338 -17.57 1.98 7.49
N LEU A 339 -17.70 0.92 8.29
CA LEU A 339 -18.93 0.14 8.33
C LEU A 339 -20.08 0.94 8.94
N THR A 340 -21.28 0.69 8.44
CA THR A 340 -22.53 1.32 8.90
C THR A 340 -23.12 0.58 10.11
N GLU A 341 -23.92 1.27 10.91
CA GLU A 341 -24.67 0.67 12.02
C GLU A 341 -25.55 -0.50 11.57
N LYS A 342 -26.15 -0.40 10.38
CA LYS A 342 -26.93 -1.50 9.77
C LYS A 342 -26.07 -2.74 9.53
N GLN A 343 -24.83 -2.57 9.08
CA GLN A 343 -23.88 -3.68 8.90
C GLN A 343 -23.47 -4.27 10.25
N LEU A 344 -23.19 -3.44 11.26
CA LEU A 344 -22.87 -3.91 12.61
C LEU A 344 -24.02 -4.70 13.24
N LYS A 345 -25.27 -4.25 13.07
CA LYS A 345 -26.47 -4.99 13.51
C LYS A 345 -26.57 -6.35 12.85
N ARG A 346 -26.29 -6.47 11.54
CA ARG A 346 -26.25 -7.76 10.82
C ARG A 346 -25.11 -8.65 11.32
N MET A 347 -23.93 -8.07 11.54
CA MET A 347 -22.79 -8.81 12.10
C MET A 347 -23.06 -9.27 13.53
N SER A 348 -23.93 -8.61 14.29
CA SER A 348 -24.32 -9.02 15.64
C SER A 348 -25.22 -10.27 15.70
N MET A 349 -25.71 -10.75 14.55
CA MET A 349 -26.49 -11.99 14.50
C MET A 349 -25.60 -13.19 14.83
N PRO A 350 -25.89 -14.00 15.87
CA PRO A 350 -25.10 -15.18 16.16
C PRO A 350 -25.33 -16.27 15.11
N PHE A 351 -24.27 -16.99 14.76
CA PHE A 351 -24.33 -18.21 13.96
C PHE A 351 -23.65 -19.34 14.74
N GLY A 352 -24.18 -20.57 14.67
CA GLY A 352 -23.50 -21.73 15.24
C GLY A 352 -23.69 -21.99 16.74
N ILE A 353 -24.52 -21.24 17.47
CA ILE A 353 -24.99 -21.69 18.78
C ILE A 353 -26.12 -22.69 18.52
N LYS A 354 -25.82 -24.00 18.51
CA LYS A 354 -26.86 -25.00 18.78
C LYS A 354 -27.49 -24.60 20.11
N LYS A 355 -28.79 -24.25 20.12
CA LYS A 355 -29.53 -24.22 21.37
C LYS A 355 -29.31 -25.59 22.00
N LYS A 356 -28.65 -25.65 23.17
CA LYS A 356 -28.82 -26.81 24.05
C LYS A 356 -30.33 -26.84 24.29
N LYS A 357 -30.99 -27.85 23.72
CA LYS A 357 -32.36 -28.18 24.10
C LYS A 357 -32.37 -28.59 25.56
#